data_AF-A0AA38CQ73-F1
#
_entry.id   AF-A0AA38CQ73-F1
#
_cell.length_a   1.000
_cell.length_b   1.000
_cell.length_c   1.000
_cell.angle_alpha   90.00
_cell.angle_beta   90.00
_cell.angle_gamma   90.00
#
_symmetry.space_group_name_H-M   'P 1'
#
loop_
_entity.id
_entity.type
_entity.pdbx_description
1 polymer ?
#
loop_
_entity_poly.entity_id
_entity_poly.type
_entity_poly.pdbx_seq_one_letter_code
_entity_poly.pdbx_strand_id
1 'polypeptide(L)' 'IGYWSNPGNSVDRSLVKWHPPESNWFKLNFDGASKGNPGTAAGGGAIRDHK' A
#
# COMPACT_ATOMS: atom_id res chain seq x y z
N ILE A 1 28.57 13.86 8.15
CA ILE A 1 27.24 14.54 8.17
C ILE A 1 26.32 13.73 9.09
N GLY A 2 26.10 14.20 10.31
CA GLY A 2 25.38 13.44 11.35
C GLY A 2 23.88 13.44 11.12
N TYR A 3 23.24 12.28 11.27
CA TYR A 3 21.79 12.17 11.31
C TYR A 3 21.30 12.64 12.68
N TRP A 4 20.61 13.77 12.72
CA TRP A 4 19.86 14.20 13.89
C TRP A 4 18.62 13.31 14.01
N SER A 5 18.68 12.28 14.86
CA SER A 5 17.47 11.59 15.32
C SER A 5 16.75 12.49 16.31
N ASN A 6 15.65 13.12 15.90
CA ASN A 6 14.79 13.90 16.79
C ASN A 6 14.15 12.94 17.81
N PRO A 7 14.48 13.02 19.12
CA PRO A 7 14.03 12.04 20.13
C PRO A 7 12.52 12.08 20.41
N GLY A 8 11.79 13.05 19.83
CA GLY A 8 10.34 13.17 19.93
C GLY A 8 9.55 12.41 18.85
N ASN A 9 10.21 11.82 17.86
CA ASN A 9 9.56 11.02 16.82
C ASN A 9 9.95 9.55 17.01
N SER A 10 9.32 8.87 17.97
CA SER A 10 9.37 7.42 18.03
C SER A 10 8.75 6.89 16.75
N VAL A 11 9.58 6.52 15.79
CA VAL A 11 9.14 5.76 14.61
C VAL A 11 8.54 4.48 15.15
N ASP A 12 7.21 4.35 15.07
CA ASP A 12 6.55 3.10 15.41
C ASP A 12 7.07 2.03 14.45
N ARG A 13 7.85 1.09 14.99
CA ARG A 13 8.38 -0.07 14.27
C ARG A 13 7.49 -1.30 14.47
N SER A 14 6.20 -1.10 14.71
CA SER A 14 5.23 -2.18 14.78
C SER A 14 5.27 -3.00 13.49
N LEU A 15 5.30 -4.32 13.64
CA LEU A 15 5.22 -5.25 12.51
C LEU A 15 3.79 -5.25 12.00
N VAL A 16 3.56 -4.63 10.84
CA VAL A 16 2.27 -4.69 10.16
C VAL A 16 2.15 -6.03 9.44
N LYS A 17 1.30 -6.90 9.97
CA LYS A 17 0.95 -8.18 9.32
C LYS A 17 -0.28 -8.01 8.46
N TRP A 18 -0.20 -8.46 7.21
CA TRP A 18 -1.38 -8.55 6.36
C TRP A 18 -2.23 -9.77 6.73
N HIS A 19 -3.54 -9.55 6.87
CA HIS A 19 -4.54 -10.60 7.07
C HIS A 19 -5.51 -10.60 5.88
N PRO A 20 -5.86 -11.78 5.33
CA PRO A 20 -6.83 -11.84 4.25
C PRO A 20 -8.21 -11.37 4.72
N PRO A 21 -9.01 -10.75 3.83
CA PRO A 21 -10.40 -10.43 4.13
C PRO A 21 -11.21 -11.68 4.51
N GLU A 22 -12.19 -11.52 5.38
CA GLU A 22 -13.07 -12.59 5.83
C GLU A 22 -13.93 -13.15 4.68
N SER A 23 -14.59 -14.28 4.94
CA SER A 23 -15.59 -14.81 4.00
C SER A 23 -16.75 -13.82 3.83
N ASN A 24 -17.33 -13.77 2.63
CA ASN A 24 -18.37 -12.81 2.21
C ASN A 24 -17.93 -11.34 2.08
N TRP A 25 -16.64 -11.02 2.23
CA TRP A 25 -16.13 -9.70 1.88
C TRP A 25 -15.78 -9.63 0.39
N PHE A 26 -16.06 -8.49 -0.22
CA PHE A 26 -15.49 -8.16 -1.53
C PHE A 26 -14.02 -7.75 -1.36
N LYS A 27 -13.17 -8.29 -2.22
CA LYS A 27 -11.74 -8.00 -2.27
C LYS A 27 -11.48 -7.07 -3.44
N LEU A 28 -10.87 -5.92 -3.17
CA LEU A 28 -10.39 -5.00 -4.20
C LEU A 28 -8.87 -5.07 -4.26
N ASN A 29 -8.35 -5.47 -5.42
CA ASN A 29 -6.93 -5.34 -5.73
C ASN A 29 -6.79 -4.25 -6.79
N PHE A 30 -5.89 -3.30 -6.61
CA PHE A 30 -5.64 -2.24 -7.58
C PHE A 30 -4.13 -2.06 -7.78
N ASP A 31 -3.75 -1.57 -8.95
CA ASP A 31 -2.36 -1.24 -9.28
C ASP A 31 -2.33 -0.05 -10.26
N GLY A 32 -1.19 0.62 -10.34
CA GLY A 32 -0.94 1.75 -11.23
C GLY A 32 0.29 1.52 -12.09
N ALA A 33 0.24 2.01 -13.34
CA ALA A 33 1.36 2.00 -14.26
C ALA A 33 1.61 3.41 -14.80
N SER A 34 2.89 3.80 -14.92
CA SER A 34 3.30 5.05 -15.58
C SER A 34 4.27 4.79 -16.73
N LYS A 35 4.18 5.63 -17.76
CA LYS A 35 5.08 5.65 -18.91
C LYS A 35 6.09 6.79 -18.73
N GLY A 36 7.03 6.60 -17.81
CA GLY A 36 8.08 7.57 -17.47
C GLY A 36 7.76 8.45 -16.25
N ASN A 37 8.71 9.30 -15.86
CA ASN A 37 8.55 10.29 -14.79
C ASN A 37 9.31 11.61 -15.12
N PRO A 38 8.62 12.63 -15.69
CA PRO A 38 7.18 12.72 -15.93
C PRO A 38 6.72 11.95 -17.19
N GLY A 39 5.48 11.48 -17.19
CA GLY A 39 4.85 10.76 -18.30
C GLY A 39 3.40 10.34 -18.00
N THR A 40 2.71 9.74 -18.96
CA THR A 40 1.30 9.31 -18.79
C THR A 40 1.19 8.21 -17.73
N ALA A 41 0.22 8.31 -16.83
CA ALA A 41 -0.08 7.28 -15.84
C ALA A 41 -1.52 6.76 -16.00
N ALA A 42 -1.72 5.51 -15.65
CA ALA A 42 -3.03 4.84 -15.62
C ALA A 42 -3.12 3.94 -14.38
N GLY A 43 -4.33 3.61 -13.96
CA GLY A 43 -4.60 2.68 -12.88
C GLY A 43 -5.69 1.69 -13.26
N GLY A 44 -5.63 0.50 -12.67
CA GLY A 44 -6.60 -0.57 -12.87
C GLY A 44 -6.89 -1.30 -11.57
N GLY A 45 -8.06 -1.93 -11.49
CA GLY A 45 -8.44 -2.70 -10.31
C GLY A 45 -9.41 -3.83 -10.64
N ALA A 46 -9.42 -4.84 -9.77
CA ALA A 46 -10.30 -5.98 -9.84
C ALA A 46 -11.03 -6.14 -8.50
N ILE A 47 -12.36 -6.13 -8.57
CA ILE A 47 -13.25 -6.46 -7.45
C ILE A 47 -13.64 -7.92 -7.60
N ARG A 48 -13.46 -8.72 -6.55
CA ARG A 48 -13.79 -10.14 -6.51
C ARG A 48 -14.59 -10.45 -5.26
N ASP A 49 -15.51 -11.39 -5.35
CA ASP A 49 -16.16 -11.97 -4.18
C ASP A 49 -15.31 -13.12 -3.60
N HIS A 50 -15.93 -13.99 -2.81
CA HIS A 50 -15.24 -15.10 -2.16
C HIS A 50 -15.15 -16.36 -3.04
N LYS A 51 -15.89 -16.45 -4.16
CA LYS A 51 -15.99 -17.64 -5.00
C LYS A 51 -14.98 -17.67 -6.15
#